data_AF-A0A0U2XKP1-F1
#
_entry.id   AF-A0A0U2XKP1-F1
#
_cell.length_a   1.000
_cell.length_b   1.000
_cell.length_c   1.000
_cell.angle_alpha   90.00
_cell.angle_beta   90.00
_cell.angle_gamma   90.00
#
_symmetry.space_group_name_H-M   'P 1'
#
loop_
_entity.id
_entity.type
_entity.pdbx_description
1 polymer ?
#
loop_
_entity_poly.entity_id
_entity_poly.type
_entity_poly.pdbx_seq_one_letter_code
_entity_poly.pdbx_strand_id
1 'polypeptide(L)'
;MFRPEAPGEHIERHVEAVIEELVAELDHWSRTDPVPEGADDRAYVQAFSDARENSDRDQVTLLHAAVARPHLAEALIQRNRRMDREDLDPGHPAGVIGVIVRLAMDGLWVSDILDATRFDEAQRRRIIGILTGLTHLTDERLEGLLAEVVPGEQPD
;
A
#
# COMPACT_ATOMS: atom_id res chain seq x y z
N MET A 1 3.90 15.71 39.55
CA MET A 1 2.58 15.05 39.60
C MET A 1 2.54 14.10 38.40
N PHE A 2 2.84 12.82 38.61
CA PHE A 2 2.69 11.81 37.57
C PHE A 2 1.20 11.53 37.43
N ARG A 3 0.60 11.90 36.29
CA ARG A 3 -0.67 11.31 35.88
C ARG A 3 -0.31 9.98 35.25
N PRO A 4 -0.77 8.84 35.79
CA PRO A 4 -0.71 7.59 35.03
C PRO A 4 -1.56 7.84 33.79
N GLU A 5 -0.95 7.71 32.61
CA GLU A 5 -1.67 7.86 31.36
C GLU A 5 -2.81 6.85 31.31
N ALA A 6 -3.95 7.27 30.77
CA ALA A 6 -5.08 6.36 30.63
C ALA A 6 -4.68 5.20 29.70
N PRO A 7 -5.18 3.97 29.89
CA PRO A 7 -4.84 2.82 29.05
C PRO A 7 -4.98 3.08 27.54
N GLY A 8 -5.88 3.99 27.14
CA GLY A 8 -6.06 4.41 25.74
C GLY A 8 -4.96 5.32 25.18
N GLU A 9 -4.35 6.18 26.00
CA GLU A 9 -3.28 7.11 25.56
C GLU A 9 -1.99 6.35 25.21
N HIS A 10 -1.70 5.26 25.91
CA HIS A 10 -0.56 4.39 25.59
C HIS A 10 -0.74 3.67 24.24
N ILE A 11 -1.97 3.22 23.94
CA ILE A 11 -2.28 2.56 22.67
C ILE A 11 -2.21 3.57 21.52
N GLU A 12 -2.75 4.77 21.70
CA GLU A 12 -2.69 5.85 20.70
C GLU A 12 -1.25 6.21 20.33
N ARG A 13 -0.40 6.48 21.33
CA ARG A 13 1.01 6.81 21.09
C ARG A 13 1.78 5.67 20.44
N HIS A 14 1.44 4.42 20.78
CA HIS A 14 2.06 3.27 20.14
C HIS A 14 1.65 3.14 18.67
N VAL A 15 0.36 3.29 18.37
CA VAL A 15 -0.16 3.28 16.98
C VAL A 15 0.49 4.39 16.16
N GLU A 16 0.55 5.61 16.70
CA GLU A 16 1.17 6.76 16.02
C GLU A 16 2.66 6.50 15.72
N ALA A 17 3.42 6.00 16.70
CA ALA A 17 4.83 5.67 16.51
C ALA A 17 5.06 4.58 15.45
N VAL A 18 4.22 3.53 15.44
CA VAL A 18 4.28 2.47 14.42
C VAL A 18 3.99 3.02 13.02
N ILE A 19 3.03 3.94 12.90
CA ILE A 19 2.68 4.56 11.62
C ILE A 19 3.79 5.50 11.14
N GLU A 20 4.41 6.27 12.04
CA GLU A 20 5.55 7.11 11.70
C GLU A 20 6.77 6.28 11.24
N GLU A 21 7.06 5.17 11.92
CA GLU A 21 8.13 4.24 11.56
C GLU A 21 7.88 3.62 10.17
N LEU A 22 6.66 3.14 9.91
CA LEU A 22 6.26 2.63 8.61
C LEU A 22 6.44 3.67 7.50
N VAL A 23 6.00 4.92 7.73
CA VAL A 23 6.17 5.99 6.74
C VAL A 23 7.65 6.27 6.48
N ALA A 24 8.49 6.27 7.50
CA ALA A 24 9.93 6.48 7.35
C ALA A 24 10.61 5.35 6.57
N GLU A 25 10.18 4.11 6.79
CA GLU A 25 10.68 2.94 6.07
C GLU A 25 10.26 2.94 4.60
N LEU A 26 8.99 3.24 4.31
CA LEU A 26 8.48 3.40 2.95
C LEU A 26 9.26 4.48 2.18
N ASP A 27 9.49 5.64 2.82
CA ASP A 27 10.28 6.72 2.24
C ASP A 27 11.75 6.30 2.00
N HIS A 28 12.33 5.48 2.88
CA HIS A 28 13.68 4.96 2.72
C HIS A 28 13.78 4.02 1.51
N TRP A 29 12.87 3.07 1.39
CA TRP A 29 12.84 2.12 0.26
C TRP A 29 12.60 2.83 -1.07
N SER A 30 11.64 3.76 -1.12
CA SER A 30 11.36 4.55 -2.31
C SER A 30 12.61 5.34 -2.78
N ARG A 31 13.33 6.00 -1.88
CA ARG A 31 14.55 6.76 -2.23
C ARG A 31 15.73 5.90 -2.67
N THR A 32 15.76 4.62 -2.27
CA THR A 32 16.85 3.70 -2.60
C THR A 32 16.53 2.80 -3.78
N ASP A 33 15.32 2.91 -4.34
CA ASP A 33 14.90 2.17 -5.53
C ASP A 33 15.73 2.62 -6.76
N PRO A 34 16.28 1.69 -7.55
CA PRO A 34 17.08 2.01 -8.72
C PRO A 34 16.26 2.60 -9.89
N VAL A 35 14.93 2.48 -9.87
CA VAL A 35 14.01 2.99 -10.89
C VAL A 35 13.10 4.03 -10.21
N PRO A 36 13.29 5.34 -10.39
CA PRO A 36 12.48 6.34 -9.69
C PRO A 36 10.98 6.21 -9.98
N GLU A 37 10.61 5.82 -11.20
CA GLU A 37 9.23 5.61 -11.61
C GLU A 37 8.60 4.41 -10.88
N GLY A 38 7.49 4.64 -10.17
CA GLY A 38 6.80 3.62 -9.38
C GLY A 38 7.53 3.18 -8.10
N ALA A 39 8.60 3.89 -7.69
CA ALA A 39 9.37 3.54 -6.50
C ALA A 39 8.53 3.56 -5.22
N ASP A 40 7.65 4.55 -5.07
CA ASP A 40 6.75 4.63 -3.92
C ASP A 40 5.76 3.46 -3.86
N ASP A 41 5.31 2.95 -5.00
CA ASP A 41 4.44 1.76 -5.09
C ASP A 41 5.19 0.48 -4.78
N ARG A 42 6.43 0.34 -5.23
CA ARG A 42 7.25 -0.83 -4.89
C ARG A 42 7.61 -0.86 -3.42
N ALA A 43 7.91 0.28 -2.83
CA ALA A 43 8.07 0.39 -1.38
C ALA A 43 6.79 -0.06 -0.65
N TYR A 44 5.61 0.35 -1.14
CA TYR A 44 4.33 -0.08 -0.59
C TYR A 44 4.11 -1.60 -0.74
N VAL A 45 4.34 -2.15 -1.93
CA VAL A 45 4.25 -3.61 -2.17
C VAL A 45 5.16 -4.37 -1.22
N GLN A 46 6.40 -3.90 -1.03
CA GLN A 46 7.37 -4.51 -0.14
C GLN A 46 6.89 -4.51 1.32
N ALA A 47 6.35 -3.39 1.82
CA ALA A 47 5.88 -3.26 3.21
C ALA A 47 4.82 -4.28 3.59
N PHE A 48 3.91 -4.58 2.67
CA PHE A 48 2.77 -5.46 2.95
C PHE A 48 2.95 -6.86 2.36
N SER A 49 4.17 -7.21 1.95
CA SER A 49 4.48 -8.45 1.24
C SER A 49 4.66 -9.68 2.13
N ASP A 50 4.54 -9.62 3.46
CA ASP A 50 4.64 -10.79 4.35
C ASP A 50 3.29 -11.10 5.05
N ALA A 51 2.66 -12.22 4.70
CA ALA A 51 1.39 -12.65 5.29
C ALA A 51 1.47 -12.92 6.79
N ARG A 52 2.60 -13.45 7.27
CA ARG A 52 2.76 -13.82 8.68
C ARG A 52 2.79 -12.58 9.55
N GLU A 53 3.57 -11.59 9.15
CA GLU A 53 3.64 -10.29 9.82
C GLU A 53 2.27 -9.57 9.74
N ASN A 54 1.61 -9.62 8.58
CA ASN A 54 0.29 -9.01 8.38
C ASN A 54 -0.80 -9.62 9.27
N SER A 55 -0.72 -10.92 9.57
CA SER A 55 -1.74 -11.66 10.34
C SER A 55 -1.54 -11.60 11.86
N ASP A 56 -0.55 -10.87 12.36
CA ASP A 56 -0.33 -10.72 13.80
C ASP A 56 -1.51 -9.99 14.48
N ARG A 57 -1.84 -10.35 15.72
CA ARG A 57 -2.91 -9.72 16.51
C ARG A 57 -2.68 -8.22 16.73
N ASP A 58 -1.42 -7.79 16.70
CA ASP A 58 -1.07 -6.39 16.82
C ASP A 58 -1.52 -5.61 15.56
N GLN A 59 -1.44 -6.19 14.36
CA GLN A 59 -1.94 -5.57 13.12
C GLN A 59 -3.46 -5.40 13.11
N VAL A 60 -4.20 -6.38 13.65
CA VAL A 60 -5.67 -6.25 13.85
C VAL A 60 -6.00 -5.08 14.78
N THR A 61 -5.23 -4.93 15.86
CA THR A 61 -5.40 -3.86 16.84
C THR A 61 -5.05 -2.50 16.23
N LEU A 62 -3.97 -2.43 15.45
CA LEU A 62 -3.55 -1.24 14.70
C LEU A 62 -4.62 -0.83 13.68
N LEU A 63 -5.14 -1.77 12.88
CA LEU A 63 -6.21 -1.52 11.91
C LEU A 63 -7.48 -1.01 12.60
N HIS A 64 -7.89 -1.66 13.70
CA HIS A 64 -9.06 -1.21 14.47
C HIS A 64 -8.84 0.20 15.05
N ALA A 65 -7.65 0.50 15.58
CA ALA A 65 -7.31 1.82 16.08
C ALA A 65 -7.33 2.87 14.97
N ALA A 66 -6.76 2.58 13.81
CA ALA A 66 -6.75 3.48 12.66
C ALA A 66 -8.17 3.75 12.13
N VAL A 67 -9.05 2.74 12.07
CA VAL A 67 -10.45 2.90 11.64
C VAL A 67 -11.26 3.69 12.66
N ALA A 68 -11.12 3.38 13.95
CA ALA A 68 -11.85 4.07 15.02
C ALA A 68 -11.34 5.50 15.27
N ARG A 69 -10.06 5.76 14.96
CA ARG A 69 -9.36 7.02 15.20
C ARG A 69 -8.48 7.39 13.99
N PRO A 70 -9.07 7.87 12.89
CA PRO A 70 -8.36 8.13 11.64
C PRO A 70 -7.19 9.12 11.77
N HIS A 71 -7.24 10.02 12.75
CA HIS A 71 -6.18 10.99 13.01
C HIS A 71 -4.84 10.33 13.38
N LEU A 72 -4.86 9.11 13.94
CA LEU A 72 -3.63 8.36 14.23
C LEU A 72 -2.92 7.92 12.94
N ALA A 73 -3.66 7.78 11.85
CA ALA A 73 -3.14 7.40 10.53
C ALA A 73 -2.88 8.60 9.62
N GLU A 74 -2.89 9.83 10.15
CA GLU A 74 -2.78 11.06 9.34
C GLU A 74 -1.52 11.07 8.47
N ALA A 75 -0.37 10.66 9.00
CA ALA A 75 0.88 10.60 8.24
C ALA A 75 0.77 9.68 7.01
N LEU A 76 0.19 8.49 7.18
CA LEU A 76 -0.04 7.54 6.09
C LEU A 76 -1.10 8.05 5.10
N ILE A 77 -2.19 8.66 5.59
CA ILE A 77 -3.24 9.27 4.76
C ILE A 77 -2.65 10.38 3.89
N GLN A 78 -1.81 11.26 4.46
CA GLN A 78 -1.18 12.34 3.73
C GLN A 78 -0.19 11.81 2.68
N ARG A 79 0.55 10.74 3.00
CA ARG A 79 1.41 10.05 2.04
C ARG A 79 0.61 9.47 0.88
N ASN A 80 -0.44 8.70 1.15
CA ASN A 80 -1.28 8.10 0.11
C ASN A 80 -1.95 9.18 -0.76
N ARG A 81 -2.45 10.27 -0.16
CA ARG A 81 -3.00 11.42 -0.91
C ARG A 81 -1.97 12.16 -1.76
N ARG A 82 -0.69 12.13 -1.40
CA ARG A 82 0.38 12.67 -2.25
C ARG A 82 0.57 11.78 -3.46
N MET A 83 0.72 10.47 -3.23
CA MET A 83 0.89 9.48 -4.29
C MET A 83 -0.31 9.43 -5.23
N ASP A 84 -1.54 9.45 -4.71
CA ASP A 84 -2.76 9.48 -5.54
C ASP A 84 -2.83 10.73 -6.42
N ARG A 85 -2.37 11.89 -5.93
CA ARG A 85 -2.31 13.11 -6.74
C ARG A 85 -1.27 13.03 -7.84
N GLU A 86 -0.14 12.39 -7.57
CA GLU A 86 0.92 12.17 -8.54
C GLU A 86 0.45 11.16 -9.60
N ASP A 87 -0.07 10.01 -9.20
CA ASP A 87 -0.53 8.95 -10.09
C ASP A 87 -1.72 9.32 -10.97
N LEU A 88 -2.62 10.17 -10.46
CA LEU A 88 -3.79 10.64 -11.22
C LEU A 88 -3.49 11.87 -12.06
N ASP A 89 -2.28 12.43 -11.99
CA ASP A 89 -1.85 13.50 -12.88
C ASP A 89 -1.41 12.88 -14.22
N PRO A 90 -2.09 13.20 -15.35
CA PRO A 90 -1.71 12.69 -16.67
C PRO A 90 -0.28 13.04 -17.10
N GLY A 91 0.36 14.02 -16.44
CA GLY A 91 1.74 14.40 -16.67
C GLY A 91 2.78 13.60 -15.87
N HIS A 92 2.37 12.70 -14.98
CA HIS A 92 3.27 11.96 -14.09
C HIS A 92 3.53 10.53 -14.59
N PRO A 93 4.78 10.02 -14.50
CA PRO A 93 5.14 8.72 -15.08
C PRO A 93 4.55 7.50 -14.36
N ALA A 94 4.14 7.62 -13.10
CA ALA A 94 3.62 6.50 -12.30
C ALA A 94 2.21 6.05 -12.74
N GLY A 95 1.36 6.98 -13.19
CA GLY A 95 0.07 6.70 -13.79
C GLY A 95 -0.95 6.02 -12.87
N VAL A 96 -2.17 5.80 -13.38
CA VAL A 96 -3.29 5.22 -12.61
C VAL A 96 -3.00 3.81 -12.08
N ILE A 97 -2.02 3.11 -12.66
CA ILE A 97 -1.64 1.77 -12.25
C ILE A 97 -1.11 1.72 -10.81
N GLY A 98 -0.43 2.78 -10.33
CA GLY A 98 0.03 2.88 -8.94
C GLY A 98 -1.12 2.78 -7.94
N VAL A 99 -2.20 3.52 -8.18
CA VAL A 99 -3.44 3.46 -7.37
C VAL A 99 -4.02 2.04 -7.37
N ILE A 100 -4.10 1.39 -8.53
CA ILE A 100 -4.64 0.02 -8.66
C ILE A 100 -3.78 -0.97 -7.86
N VAL A 101 -2.45 -0.86 -7.95
CA VAL A 101 -1.52 -1.72 -7.21
C VAL A 101 -1.71 -1.53 -5.71
N ARG A 102 -1.79 -0.30 -5.22
CA ARG A 102 -2.01 -0.03 -3.78
C ARG A 102 -3.32 -0.60 -3.27
N LEU A 103 -4.43 -0.39 -4.00
CA LEU A 103 -5.73 -0.96 -3.61
C LEU A 103 -5.73 -2.50 -3.63
N ALA A 104 -5.03 -3.12 -4.59
CA ALA A 104 -4.87 -4.56 -4.62
C ALA A 104 -4.02 -5.08 -3.44
N MET A 105 -2.97 -4.34 -3.06
CA MET A 105 -2.15 -4.65 -1.88
C MET A 105 -2.94 -4.50 -0.58
N ASP A 106 -3.75 -3.45 -0.44
CA ASP A 106 -4.64 -3.26 0.72
C ASP A 106 -5.62 -4.44 0.84
N GLY A 107 -6.20 -4.87 -0.29
CA GLY A 107 -7.08 -6.04 -0.35
C GLY A 107 -6.37 -7.35 0.01
N LEU A 108 -5.11 -7.52 -0.42
CA LEU A 108 -4.29 -8.68 -0.06
C LEU A 108 -3.96 -8.67 1.44
N TRP A 109 -3.59 -7.51 1.98
CA TRP A 109 -3.29 -7.32 3.40
C TRP A 109 -4.49 -7.63 4.29
N VAL A 110 -5.66 -7.05 4.00
CA VAL A 110 -6.91 -7.36 4.72
C VAL A 110 -7.28 -8.84 4.58
N SER A 111 -7.01 -9.44 3.42
CA SER A 111 -7.22 -10.87 3.24
C SER A 111 -6.35 -11.72 4.16
N ASP A 112 -5.08 -11.37 4.36
CA ASP A 112 -4.18 -12.10 5.25
C ASP A 112 -4.64 -12.00 6.72
N ILE A 113 -5.16 -10.83 7.13
CA ILE A 113 -5.76 -10.62 8.45
C ILE A 113 -6.96 -11.55 8.68
N LEU A 114 -7.82 -11.71 7.67
CA LEU A 114 -9.05 -12.50 7.79
C LEU A 114 -8.80 -14.00 7.65
N ASP A 115 -7.88 -14.40 6.77
CA ASP A 115 -7.49 -15.79 6.51
C ASP A 115 -6.06 -15.85 5.96
N ALA A 116 -5.08 -16.00 6.86
CA ALA A 116 -3.67 -16.15 6.53
C ALA A 116 -3.35 -17.43 5.72
N THR A 117 -4.32 -18.34 5.55
CA THR A 117 -4.16 -19.57 4.77
C THR A 117 -4.80 -19.50 3.39
N ARG A 118 -5.43 -18.37 3.04
CA ARG A 118 -6.15 -18.19 1.77
C ARG A 118 -5.27 -18.48 0.55
N PHE A 119 -3.99 -18.11 0.62
CA PHE A 119 -3.00 -18.34 -0.43
C PHE A 119 -1.79 -19.07 0.13
N ASP A 120 -1.31 -20.07 -0.63
CA ASP A 120 0.00 -20.65 -0.34
C ASP A 120 1.14 -19.70 -0.75
N GLU A 121 2.37 -20.03 -0.34
CA GLU A 121 3.55 -19.21 -0.60
C GLU A 121 3.79 -18.96 -2.10
N ALA A 122 3.53 -19.96 -2.95
CA ALA A 122 3.76 -19.85 -4.39
C ALA A 122 2.72 -18.96 -5.07
N GLN A 123 1.45 -19.10 -4.69
CA GLN A 123 0.36 -18.24 -5.13
C GLN A 123 0.59 -16.81 -4.69
N ARG A 124 1.00 -16.60 -3.43
CA ARG A 124 1.26 -15.27 -2.89
C ARG A 124 2.45 -14.60 -3.57
N ARG A 125 3.55 -15.33 -3.78
CA ARG A 125 4.70 -14.84 -4.56
C ARG A 125 4.33 -14.47 -5.99
N ARG A 126 3.42 -15.23 -6.61
CA ARG A 126 2.90 -14.91 -7.95
C ARG A 126 2.08 -13.62 -7.96
N ILE A 127 1.18 -13.44 -6.99
CA ILE A 127 0.36 -12.21 -6.88
C ILE A 127 1.28 -11.01 -6.67
N ILE A 128 2.18 -11.07 -5.69
CA ILE A 128 3.14 -10.00 -5.39
C ILE A 128 4.01 -9.71 -6.62
N GLY A 129 4.55 -10.73 -7.29
CA GLY A 129 5.35 -10.54 -8.50
C GLY A 129 4.60 -9.85 -9.65
N ILE A 130 3.30 -10.14 -9.82
CA ILE A 130 2.45 -9.42 -10.77
C ILE A 130 2.29 -7.97 -10.35
N LEU A 131 1.92 -7.71 -9.09
CA LEU A 131 1.72 -6.35 -8.57
C LEU A 131 3.00 -5.52 -8.66
N THR A 132 4.16 -6.07 -8.29
CA THR A 132 5.47 -5.45 -8.50
C THR A 132 5.73 -5.17 -9.98
N GLY A 133 5.45 -6.13 -10.87
CA GLY A 133 5.61 -5.95 -12.31
C GLY A 133 4.77 -4.79 -12.87
N LEU A 134 3.53 -4.62 -12.37
CA LEU A 134 2.64 -3.53 -12.77
C LEU A 134 3.19 -2.16 -12.38
N THR A 135 3.96 -2.04 -11.30
CA THR A 135 4.61 -0.76 -10.90
C THR A 135 5.68 -0.26 -11.88
N HIS A 136 6.06 -1.09 -12.85
CA HIS A 136 6.99 -0.70 -13.92
C HIS A 136 6.27 -0.31 -15.22
N LEU A 137 4.93 -0.37 -15.26
CA LEU A 137 4.15 0.05 -16.41
C LEU A 137 3.86 1.55 -16.33
N THR A 138 3.88 2.20 -17.50
CA THR A 138 3.31 3.53 -17.68
C THR A 138 1.86 3.40 -18.16
N ASP A 139 1.08 4.47 -18.02
CA ASP A 139 -0.30 4.51 -18.54
C ASP A 139 -0.36 4.26 -20.05
N GLU A 140 0.54 4.85 -20.83
CA GLU A 140 0.63 4.60 -22.28
C GLU A 140 0.85 3.10 -22.58
N ARG A 141 1.71 2.44 -21.80
CA ARG A 141 1.97 1.01 -21.98
C ARG A 141 0.76 0.17 -21.58
N LEU A 142 0.07 0.56 -20.51
CA LEU A 142 -1.15 -0.10 -20.04
C LEU A 142 -2.27 0.01 -21.08
N GLU A 143 -2.49 1.20 -21.64
CA GLU A 143 -3.46 1.44 -22.71
C GLU A 143 -3.19 0.56 -23.93
N GLY A 144 -1.92 0.46 -24.34
CA GLY A 144 -1.52 -0.43 -25.43
C GLY A 144 -1.85 -1.90 -25.15
N LEU A 145 -1.57 -2.39 -23.93
CA LEU A 145 -1.90 -3.76 -23.53
C LEU A 145 -3.42 -3.99 -23.48
N LEU A 146 -4.19 -3.02 -22.99
CA LEU A 146 -5.65 -3.13 -22.93
C LEU A 146 -6.28 -3.14 -24.33
N ALA A 147 -5.75 -2.35 -25.26
CA ALA A 147 -6.21 -2.34 -26.66
C ALA A 147 -5.95 -3.67 -27.38
N GLU A 148 -4.91 -4.42 -27.00
CA GLU A 148 -4.62 -5.76 -27.54
C GLU A 148 -5.56 -6.84 -26.99
N VAL A 149 -6.05 -6.66 -25.76
CA VAL A 149 -6.77 -7.71 -25.00
C VAL A 149 -8.28 -7.48 -24.99
N VAL A 150 -8.74 -6.24 -25.05
CA VAL A 150 -10.15 -5.86 -25.08
C VAL A 150 -10.52 -5.50 -26.53
N PRO A 151 -11.31 -6.32 -27.25
CA PRO A 151 -11.79 -5.93 -28.58
C PRO A 151 -12.60 -4.63 -28.46
N GLY A 152 -12.08 -3.58 -29.09
CA GLY A 152 -12.41 -2.20 -28.75
C GLY A 152 -13.88 -1.79 -28.85
N GLU A 153 -14.29 -0.91 -27.94
CA GLU A 153 -15.21 0.17 -28.29
C GLU A 153 -14.37 1.22 -29.03
N GLN A 154 -14.52 1.29 -30.36
CA GLN A 154 -14.07 2.46 -31.11
C GLN A 154 -14.93 3.65 -30.66
N PRO A 155 -14.35 4.79 -30.27
CA PRO A 155 -15.14 6.00 -30.07
C PRO A 155 -15.64 6.49 -31.44
N ASP A 156 -16.95 6.73 -31.53
CA ASP A 156 -17.62 7.42 -32.64
C ASP A 156 -17.12 8.87 -32.81
#